data_AF-A0A8F4FX78-F1
#
_entry.id   AF-A0A8F4FX78-F1
#
_cell.length_a   1.000
_cell.length_b   1.000
_cell.length_c   1.000
_cell.angle_alpha   90.00
_cell.angle_beta   90.00
_cell.angle_gamma   90.00
#
_symmetry.space_group_name_H-M   'P 1'
#
loop_
_entity.id
_entity.type
_entity.pdbx_description
1 polymer ?
#
loop_
_entity_poly.entity_id
_entity_poly.type
_entity_poly.pdbx_seq_one_letter_code
_entity_poly.pdbx_strand_id
1 'polypeptide(L)'
;MGQYLPVLVMLALGAGFAGVSLVMSKLVSPKRPSAAKSAPYECGIVPRNEPPERFPVRFYLVAMIFIVFDIEIIFLYPYAVIYRQLGGFGLVEMLVFAIAVFASFIYLISNGALDWGPVQALRSRANPAVSPNRTTASTIRRVGADGRPADAPEEVAA
;
A
#
# COMPACT_ATOMS: atom_id res chain seq x y z
N MET A 1 -9.47 -7.66 -41.12
CA MET A 1 -10.51 -8.30 -40.27
C MET A 1 -10.22 -9.75 -39.93
N GLY A 2 -9.78 -10.61 -40.86
CA GLY A 2 -9.44 -12.02 -40.54
C GLY A 2 -8.34 -12.21 -39.49
N GLN A 3 -7.42 -11.25 -39.32
CA GLN A 3 -6.36 -11.29 -38.31
C GLN A 3 -6.82 -11.07 -36.87
N TYR A 4 -8.01 -10.50 -36.64
CA TYR A 4 -8.55 -10.31 -35.29
C TYR A 4 -9.37 -11.52 -34.82
N LEU A 5 -9.76 -12.40 -35.75
CA LEU A 5 -10.53 -13.60 -35.44
C LEU A 5 -9.79 -14.52 -34.44
N PRO A 6 -8.48 -14.81 -34.58
CA PRO A 6 -7.75 -15.60 -33.59
C PRO A 6 -7.73 -14.95 -32.20
N VAL A 7 -7.63 -13.62 -32.12
CA VAL A 7 -7.63 -12.89 -30.84
C VAL A 7 -8.96 -13.05 -30.12
N LEU A 8 -10.07 -12.86 -30.84
CA LEU A 8 -11.42 -13.04 -30.29
C LEU A 8 -11.68 -14.49 -29.88
N VAL A 9 -11.25 -15.46 -30.69
CA VAL A 9 -11.39 -16.88 -30.38
C VAL A 9 -10.59 -17.24 -29.12
N MET A 10 -9.37 -16.73 -28.97
CA MET A 10 -8.54 -16.98 -27.79
C MET A 10 -9.12 -16.35 -26.52
N LEU A 11 -9.67 -15.14 -26.63
CA LEU A 11 -10.37 -14.48 -25.52
C LEU A 11 -11.62 -15.28 -25.12
N ALA A 12 -12.42 -15.73 -26.10
CA ALA A 12 -13.61 -16.54 -25.85
C ALA A 12 -13.26 -17.90 -25.25
N LEU A 13 -12.21 -18.57 -25.74
CA LEU A 13 -11.72 -19.83 -25.17
C LEU A 13 -11.21 -19.65 -23.74
N GLY A 14 -10.45 -18.58 -23.47
CA GLY A 14 -9.95 -18.28 -22.12
C GLY A 14 -11.08 -17.99 -21.13
N ALA A 15 -12.03 -17.13 -21.51
CA ALA A 15 -13.21 -16.84 -20.71
C ALA A 15 -14.10 -18.09 -20.53
N GLY A 16 -14.29 -18.88 -21.59
CA GLY A 16 -15.02 -20.13 -21.56
C GLY A 16 -14.38 -21.16 -20.64
N PHE A 17 -13.07 -21.35 -20.73
CA PHE A 17 -12.32 -22.24 -19.84
C PHE A 17 -12.43 -21.81 -18.37
N ALA A 18 -12.27 -20.51 -18.08
CA ALA A 18 -12.46 -19.98 -16.73
C ALA A 18 -13.90 -20.22 -16.23
N GLY A 19 -14.90 -19.98 -17.07
CA GLY A 19 -16.30 -20.22 -16.75
C GLY A 19 -16.61 -21.69 -16.48
N VAL A 20 -16.19 -22.59 -17.37
CA VAL A 20 -16.35 -24.06 -17.20
C VAL A 20 -15.65 -24.53 -15.93
N SER A 21 -14.43 -24.06 -15.66
CA SER A 21 -13.68 -24.41 -14.47
C SER A 21 -14.40 -23.98 -13.18
N LEU A 22 -14.94 -22.77 -13.13
CA LEU A 22 -15.74 -22.29 -11.98
C LEU A 22 -17.02 -23.12 -11.78
N VAL A 23 -17.72 -23.45 -12.87
CA VAL A 23 -18.95 -24.28 -12.81
C VAL A 23 -18.62 -25.70 -12.33
N MET A 24 -17.58 -26.33 -12.89
CA MET A 24 -17.15 -27.67 -12.49
C MET A 24 -16.68 -27.69 -11.04
N SER A 25 -15.92 -26.68 -10.61
CA SER A 25 -15.50 -26.53 -9.21
C SER A 25 -16.72 -26.45 -8.29
N LYS A 26 -17.74 -25.65 -8.64
CA LYS A 26 -18.97 -25.54 -7.86
C LYS A 26 -19.81 -26.83 -7.85
N LEU A 27 -19.76 -27.63 -8.92
CA LEU A 27 -20.53 -28.86 -9.04
C LEU A 27 -19.90 -30.03 -8.27
N VAL A 28 -18.56 -30.14 -8.32
CA VAL A 28 -17.78 -31.20 -7.67
C VAL A 28 -17.51 -30.89 -6.19
N SER A 29 -17.50 -29.61 -5.80
CA SER A 29 -17.18 -29.20 -4.43
C SER A 29 -18.17 -29.74 -3.38
N PRO A 30 -17.67 -30.34 -2.27
CA PRO A 30 -18.51 -30.78 -1.16
C PRO A 30 -19.25 -29.61 -0.49
N LYS A 31 -20.59 -29.67 -0.51
CA LYS A 31 -21.45 -28.63 0.06
C LYS A 31 -21.62 -28.86 1.58
N ARG A 32 -20.80 -28.20 2.39
CA ARG A 32 -20.94 -28.18 3.87
C ARG A 32 -20.94 -26.73 4.39
N PRO A 33 -22.04 -25.97 4.18
CA PRO A 33 -22.15 -24.61 4.70
C PRO A 33 -22.20 -24.64 6.23
N SER A 34 -21.50 -23.72 6.87
CA SER A 34 -21.62 -23.46 8.30
C SER A 34 -21.47 -21.96 8.53
N ALA A 35 -22.13 -21.43 9.57
CA ALA A 35 -22.09 -20.00 9.89
C ALA A 35 -20.65 -19.48 10.04
N ALA A 36 -19.75 -20.31 10.59
CA ALA A 36 -18.33 -20.00 10.74
C ALA A 36 -17.56 -19.94 9.40
N LYS A 37 -17.95 -20.73 8.38
CA LYS A 37 -17.29 -20.71 7.05
C LYS A 37 -17.72 -19.54 6.17
N SER A 38 -18.90 -18.99 6.43
CA SER A 38 -19.44 -17.82 5.72
C SER A 38 -19.12 -16.49 6.42
N ALA A 39 -18.58 -16.53 7.64
CA ALA A 39 -18.21 -15.34 8.38
C ALA A 39 -16.93 -14.69 7.79
N PRO A 40 -16.83 -13.34 7.80
CA PRO A 40 -15.59 -12.65 7.46
C PRO A 40 -14.41 -13.14 8.31
N TYR A 41 -13.23 -13.23 7.71
CA TYR A 41 -12.02 -13.64 8.41
C TYR A 41 -11.51 -12.51 9.30
N GLU A 42 -11.56 -12.71 10.62
CA GLU A 42 -11.07 -11.75 11.62
C GLU A 42 -10.27 -12.49 12.72
N CYS A 43 -9.38 -13.40 12.33
CA CYS A 43 -8.55 -14.22 13.22
C CYS A 43 -9.32 -15.03 14.29
N GLY A 44 -10.57 -15.42 14.00
CA GLY A 44 -11.43 -16.20 14.90
C GLY A 44 -12.27 -15.37 15.88
N ILE A 45 -12.19 -14.04 15.80
CA ILE A 45 -13.02 -13.12 16.58
C ILE A 45 -14.25 -12.74 15.75
N VAL A 46 -15.41 -12.58 16.41
CA VAL A 46 -16.59 -12.06 15.72
C VAL A 46 -16.38 -10.57 15.45
N PRO A 47 -16.42 -10.10 14.19
CA PRO A 47 -16.25 -8.69 13.87
C PRO A 47 -17.33 -7.88 14.59
N ARG A 48 -16.88 -6.99 15.48
CA ARG A 48 -17.75 -6.19 16.37
C ARG A 48 -17.99 -4.79 15.83
N ASN A 49 -17.08 -4.31 14.97
CA ASN A 49 -17.13 -2.98 14.38
C ASN A 49 -17.48 -3.09 12.90
N GLU A 50 -18.27 -2.15 12.43
CA GLU A 50 -18.51 -1.96 11.01
C GLU A 50 -17.20 -1.56 10.31
N PRO A 51 -16.98 -1.99 9.06
CA PRO A 51 -15.85 -1.52 8.27
C PRO A 51 -15.84 0.01 8.21
N PRO A 52 -14.66 0.65 8.21
CA PRO A 52 -14.58 2.10 8.08
C PRO A 52 -15.25 2.54 6.77
N GLU A 53 -16.21 3.46 6.87
CA GLU A 53 -16.95 3.99 5.71
C GLU A 53 -16.05 4.83 4.78
N ARG A 54 -14.96 5.39 5.32
CA ARG A 54 -14.05 6.28 4.59
C ARG A 54 -12.72 5.59 4.32
N PHE A 55 -12.50 5.27 3.06
CA PHE A 55 -11.19 4.84 2.57
C PHE A 55 -10.27 6.05 2.34
N PRO A 56 -8.95 5.90 2.54
CA PRO A 56 -8.01 7.01 2.37
C PRO A 56 -7.93 7.44 0.90
N VAL A 57 -7.97 8.75 0.66
CA VAL A 57 -7.93 9.37 -0.68
C VAL A 57 -6.62 9.16 -1.46
N ARG A 58 -5.58 8.62 -0.81
CA ARG A 58 -4.28 8.32 -1.43
C ARG A 58 -4.40 7.43 -2.67
N PHE A 59 -5.35 6.49 -2.70
CA PHE A 59 -5.59 5.65 -3.88
C PHE A 59 -6.11 6.45 -5.08
N TYR A 60 -6.89 7.50 -4.82
CA TYR A 60 -7.36 8.41 -5.86
C TYR A 60 -6.21 9.23 -6.48
N LEU A 61 -5.28 9.73 -5.66
CA LEU A 61 -4.11 10.47 -6.16
C LEU A 61 -3.25 9.60 -7.08
N VAL A 62 -3.00 8.35 -6.70
CA VAL A 62 -2.26 7.38 -7.53
C VAL A 62 -3.01 7.09 -8.84
N ALA A 63 -4.33 6.88 -8.78
CA ALA A 63 -5.13 6.63 -9.97
C ALA A 63 -5.15 7.84 -10.92
N MET A 64 -5.26 9.05 -10.38
CA MET A 64 -5.23 10.28 -11.18
C MET A 64 -3.89 10.46 -11.90
N ILE A 65 -2.78 10.23 -11.19
CA ILE A 65 -1.43 10.24 -11.78
C ILE A 65 -1.31 9.20 -12.90
N PHE A 66 -1.80 7.98 -12.66
CA PHE A 66 -1.77 6.90 -13.66
C PHE A 66 -2.53 7.28 -14.94
N ILE A 67 -3.71 7.89 -14.82
CA ILE A 67 -4.50 8.34 -15.98
C ILE A 67 -3.72 9.36 -16.81
N VAL A 68 -3.08 10.35 -16.16
CA VAL A 68 -2.29 11.36 -16.87
C VAL A 68 -1.11 10.73 -17.61
N PHE A 69 -0.41 9.78 -16.97
CA PHE A 69 0.70 9.06 -17.59
C PHE A 69 0.24 8.14 -18.74
N ASP A 70 -0.91 7.48 -18.62
CA ASP A 70 -1.51 6.67 -19.70
C ASP A 70 -1.89 7.54 -20.91
N ILE A 71 -2.39 8.76 -20.64
CA ILE A 71 -2.63 9.78 -21.67
C ILE A 71 -1.32 10.25 -22.32
N GLU A 72 -0.20 10.28 -21.60
CA GLU A 72 1.10 10.57 -22.21
C GLU A 72 1.47 9.47 -23.23
N ILE A 73 1.33 8.20 -22.83
CA ILE A 73 1.68 7.03 -23.65
C ILE A 73 0.85 6.96 -24.94
N ILE A 74 -0.46 7.27 -24.89
CA ILE A 74 -1.30 7.28 -26.10
C ILE A 74 -0.80 8.32 -27.13
N PHE A 75 -0.16 9.42 -26.72
CA PHE A 75 0.49 10.36 -27.65
C PHE A 75 1.85 9.86 -28.15
N LEU A 76 2.59 9.12 -27.32
CA LEU A 76 3.86 8.52 -27.73
C LEU A 76 3.68 7.43 -28.79
N TYR A 77 2.57 6.68 -28.78
CA TYR A 77 2.34 5.58 -29.72
C TYR A 77 2.33 6.00 -31.20
N PRO A 78 1.50 6.97 -31.64
CA PRO A 78 1.52 7.44 -33.02
C PRO A 78 2.91 7.94 -33.43
N TYR A 79 3.54 8.75 -32.58
CA TYR A 79 4.90 9.23 -32.81
C TYR A 79 5.89 8.08 -33.02
N ALA A 80 5.87 7.06 -32.15
CA ALA A 80 6.75 5.90 -32.24
C ALA A 80 6.57 5.11 -33.54
N VAL A 81 5.36 5.11 -34.12
CA VAL A 81 5.12 4.48 -35.44
C VAL A 81 5.71 5.30 -36.59
N ILE A 82 5.65 6.64 -36.51
CA ILE A 82 6.06 7.54 -37.60
C ILE A 82 7.40 8.25 -37.37
N TYR A 83 8.17 7.89 -36.35
CA TYR A 83 9.38 8.62 -35.92
C TYR A 83 10.39 8.87 -37.06
N ARG A 84 10.49 7.93 -38.01
CA ARG A 84 11.39 8.04 -39.17
C ARG A 84 10.99 9.14 -40.15
N GLN A 85 9.69 9.44 -40.26
CA GLN A 85 9.16 10.45 -41.16
C GLN A 85 9.35 11.86 -40.56
N LEU A 86 9.24 11.98 -39.24
CA LEU A 86 9.39 13.25 -38.53
C LEU A 86 10.85 13.62 -38.26
N GLY A 87 11.76 12.64 -38.25
CA GLY A 87 13.19 12.87 -38.08
C GLY A 87 13.53 13.64 -36.79
N GLY A 88 14.52 14.53 -36.86
CA GLY A 88 14.96 15.31 -35.70
C GLY A 88 13.91 16.28 -35.16
N PHE A 89 12.98 16.75 -36.01
CA PHE A 89 11.93 17.67 -35.60
C PHE A 89 10.95 17.02 -34.61
N GLY A 90 10.42 15.84 -34.97
CA GLY A 90 9.53 15.11 -34.06
C GLY A 90 10.20 14.67 -32.77
N LEU A 91 11.51 14.39 -32.80
CA LEU A 91 12.27 14.10 -31.59
C LEU A 91 12.27 15.28 -30.61
N VAL A 92 12.49 16.50 -31.11
CA VAL A 92 12.48 17.71 -30.28
C VAL A 92 11.08 17.99 -29.75
N GLU A 93 10.04 17.91 -30.59
CA GLU A 93 8.66 18.12 -30.16
C GLU A 93 8.24 17.13 -29.07
N MET A 94 8.54 15.84 -29.24
CA MET A 94 8.22 14.82 -28.25
C MET A 94 9.03 14.96 -26.96
N LEU A 95 10.28 15.42 -27.05
CA LEU A 95 11.08 15.70 -25.87
C LEU A 95 10.50 16.87 -25.08
N VAL A 96 10.08 17.94 -25.75
CA VAL A 96 9.42 19.09 -25.11
C VAL A 96 8.09 18.67 -24.48
N PHE A 97 7.28 17.89 -25.19
CA PHE A 97 6.02 17.34 -24.67
C PHE A 97 6.25 16.49 -23.41
N ALA A 98 7.18 15.52 -23.48
CA ALA A 98 7.51 14.64 -22.37
C ALA A 98 8.01 15.44 -21.16
N ILE A 99 8.93 16.40 -21.35
CA ILE A 99 9.44 17.24 -20.25
C ILE A 99 8.32 18.06 -19.60
N ALA A 100 7.40 18.64 -20.38
CA ALA A 100 6.31 19.45 -19.84
C ALA A 100 5.36 18.61 -18.95
N VAL A 101 5.01 17.40 -19.39
CA VAL A 101 4.16 16.48 -18.63
C VAL A 101 4.93 15.91 -17.42
N PHE A 102 6.17 15.49 -17.63
CA PHE A 102 7.02 14.92 -16.59
C PHE A 102 7.35 15.92 -15.47
N ALA A 103 7.51 17.20 -15.80
CA ALA A 103 7.66 18.26 -14.79
C ALA A 103 6.43 18.35 -13.87
N SER A 104 5.23 18.20 -14.43
CA SER A 104 3.97 18.17 -13.65
C SER A 104 3.91 16.95 -12.73
N PHE A 105 4.40 15.80 -13.20
CA PHE A 105 4.51 14.57 -12.41
C PHE A 105 5.49 14.73 -11.25
N ILE A 106 6.69 15.28 -11.50
CA ILE A 106 7.68 15.56 -10.45
C ILE A 106 7.08 16.50 -9.40
N TYR A 107 6.41 17.57 -9.82
CA TYR A 107 5.75 18.50 -8.91
C TYR A 107 4.74 17.80 -7.99
N LEU A 108 3.92 16.89 -8.54
CA LEU A 108 2.94 16.13 -7.75
C LEU A 108 3.61 15.23 -6.71
N ILE A 109 4.71 14.57 -7.07
CA ILE A 109 5.48 13.73 -6.14
C ILE A 109 6.12 14.58 -5.05
N SER A 110 6.72 15.73 -5.41
CA SER A 110 7.31 16.65 -4.43
C SER A 110 6.27 17.17 -3.42
N ASN A 111 5.00 17.29 -3.81
CA ASN A 111 3.90 17.65 -2.92
C ASN A 111 3.37 16.48 -2.05
N GLY A 112 4.02 15.32 -2.08
CA GLY A 112 3.66 14.20 -1.22
C GLY A 112 2.44 13.40 -1.71
N ALA A 113 2.09 13.46 -3.00
CA ALA A 113 1.00 12.66 -3.55
C ALA A 113 1.21 11.13 -3.38
N LEU A 114 2.46 10.72 -3.16
CA LEU A 114 2.87 9.33 -2.91
C LEU A 114 3.34 9.09 -1.47
N ASP A 115 3.01 9.97 -0.51
CA ASP A 115 3.37 9.70 0.89
C ASP A 115 2.44 8.63 1.49
N TRP A 116 3.01 7.43 1.68
CA TRP A 116 2.33 6.29 2.30
C TRP A 116 2.62 6.19 3.80
N GLY A 117 3.50 7.04 4.32
CA GLY A 117 3.92 7.02 5.71
C GLY A 117 2.78 7.35 6.68
N PRO A 118 2.89 6.93 7.96
CA PRO A 118 1.99 7.43 8.99
C PRO A 118 2.05 8.95 9.01
N VAL A 119 0.89 9.60 8.92
CA VAL A 119 0.76 11.06 8.98
C VAL A 119 1.60 11.55 10.15
N GLN A 120 2.65 12.35 9.92
CA GLN A 120 3.60 12.75 10.97
C GLN A 120 2.91 13.40 12.18
N ALA A 121 1.72 13.98 11.96
CA ALA A 121 0.82 14.47 12.99
C ALA A 121 0.51 13.45 14.10
N LEU A 122 0.44 12.15 13.78
CA LEU A 122 0.24 11.09 14.77
C LEU A 122 1.50 10.81 15.59
N ARG A 123 2.71 10.92 15.00
CA ARG A 123 3.97 10.70 15.71
C ARG A 123 4.26 11.83 16.72
N SER A 124 3.90 13.06 16.38
CA SER A 124 4.10 14.23 17.24
C SER A 124 3.11 14.29 18.41
N ARG A 125 1.90 13.72 18.27
CA ARG A 125 0.92 13.59 19.36
C ARG A 125 1.03 12.29 20.16
N ALA A 126 1.59 11.23 19.58
CA ALA A 126 1.64 9.90 20.18
C ALA A 126 2.97 9.54 20.85
N ASN A 127 3.62 10.49 21.54
CA ASN A 127 4.48 10.08 22.65
C ASN A 127 4.12 10.70 24.01
N PRO A 128 2.87 10.56 24.48
CA PRO A 128 2.54 10.73 25.90
C PRO A 128 3.04 9.55 26.74
N ALA A 129 3.54 8.47 26.12
CA ALA A 129 4.05 7.28 26.79
C ALA A 129 5.39 7.51 27.47
N VAL A 130 6.12 8.59 27.16
CA VAL A 130 7.31 9.01 27.90
C VAL A 130 6.88 10.13 28.85
N SER A 131 6.50 9.75 30.06
CA SER A 131 6.33 10.72 31.15
C SER A 131 7.65 11.47 31.34
N PRO A 132 7.64 12.82 31.45
CA PRO A 132 8.85 13.58 31.75
C PRO A 132 9.47 13.20 33.11
N ASN A 133 8.72 12.51 33.97
CA ASN A 133 9.18 11.95 35.24
C ASN A 133 9.65 10.48 35.14
N ARG A 134 9.71 9.90 33.94
CA ARG A 134 10.20 8.52 33.75
C ARG A 134 11.73 8.50 33.86
N THR A 135 12.23 8.21 35.06
CA THR A 135 13.63 7.86 35.30
C THR A 135 13.79 6.34 35.34
N THR A 136 15.01 5.84 35.11
CA THR A 136 15.38 4.41 35.19
C THR A 136 15.05 3.78 36.56
N ALA A 137 14.94 4.60 37.61
CA ALA A 137 14.52 4.21 38.95
C ALA A 137 13.01 3.91 39.08
N SER A 138 12.14 4.54 38.27
CA SER A 138 10.68 4.41 38.37
C SER A 138 10.12 3.21 37.59
N THR A 139 10.80 2.80 36.51
CA THR A 139 10.31 1.78 35.57
C THR A 139 10.84 0.39 35.90
N ILE A 140 11.99 0.30 36.57
CA ILE A 140 12.56 -0.97 37.00
C ILE A 140 12.06 -1.26 38.42
N ARG A 141 11.18 -2.25 38.57
CA ARG A 141 10.89 -2.84 39.88
C ARG A 141 12.19 -3.49 40.38
N ARG A 142 12.89 -2.85 41.32
CA ARG A 142 14.03 -3.47 42.00
C ARG A 142 13.51 -4.61 42.86
N VAL A 143 13.54 -5.82 42.32
CA VAL A 143 13.21 -7.03 43.07
C VAL A 143 14.48 -7.47 43.79
N GLY A 144 14.42 -7.61 45.11
CA GLY A 144 15.52 -8.15 45.92
C GLY A 144 16.46 -7.10 46.52
N ALA A 145 16.00 -6.41 47.57
CA ALA A 145 16.88 -5.90 48.62
C ALA A 145 16.47 -6.39 50.02
N ASP A 146 15.38 -7.14 50.14
CA ASP A 146 14.94 -7.78 51.37
C ASP A 146 15.89 -8.95 51.67
N GLY A 147 16.92 -8.68 52.47
CA GLY A 147 17.86 -9.70 52.96
C GLY A 147 19.35 -9.39 52.85
N ARG A 148 19.76 -8.20 52.39
CA ARG A 148 21.16 -7.79 52.52
C ARG A 148 21.35 -7.18 53.92
N PRO A 149 22.18 -7.76 54.81
CA PRO A 149 22.51 -7.10 56.06
C PRO A 149 23.15 -5.75 55.74
N ALA A 150 22.78 -4.72 56.50
CA ALA A 150 23.40 -3.41 56.39
C ALA A 150 24.88 -3.59 56.68
N ASP A 151 25.75 -3.25 55.72
CA ASP A 151 27.17 -3.11 56.00
C ASP A 151 27.26 -2.09 57.14
N ALA A 152 27.68 -2.56 58.31
CA ALA A 152 27.74 -1.76 59.53
C ALA A 152 28.66 -0.56 59.27
N PRO A 153 28.35 0.64 59.81
CA PRO A 153 29.31 1.71 59.81
C PRO A 153 30.52 1.26 60.64
N GLU A 154 31.71 1.27 60.03
CA GLU A 154 32.98 1.22 60.75
C GLU A 154 33.01 2.40 61.74
N GLU A 155 32.75 2.10 63.00
CA GLU A 155 32.92 3.03 64.10
C GLU A 155 34.42 3.10 64.44
N VAL A 156 35.08 4.10 63.85
CA VAL A 156 36.37 4.60 64.29
C VAL A 156 36.18 5.26 65.66
N ALA A 157 36.70 4.67 66.73
CA ALA A 157 37.08 5.38 67.95
C ALA A 157 38.05 4.58 68.85
N ALA A 158 39.35 4.92 68.75
CA ALA A 158 40.41 4.97 69.78
C ALA A 158 41.77 4.53 69.22
#